data_AF-A0A0F2Q4G7-F1
#
_entry.id   AF-A0A0F2Q4G7-F1
#
_cell.length_a   1.000
_cell.length_b   1.000
_cell.length_c   1.000
_cell.angle_alpha   90.00
_cell.angle_beta   90.00
_cell.angle_gamma   90.00
#
_symmetry.space_group_name_H-M   'P 1'
#
loop_
_entity.id
_entity.type
_entity.pdbx_description
1 polymer ?
#
loop_
_entity_poly.entity_id
_entity_poly.type
_entity_poly.pdbx_seq_one_letter_code
_entity_poly.pdbx_strand_id
1 'polypeptide(L)'
;MTNIVCASWIKLSPKDLIEKSDIILVGEIIGPVGEERYEDSPELWATNWRVKVDYYLKGDKYLSEFIVKTPGADNKPIMTSTDFKLDSWGNTVLLFLYQRDESYEPLTPQGIISLERKKYAGKLDESLEGDSLLKEFSLTDTKISQKEKEELENFISNNKYIQMPLEIFQDVDSRSIQVNSLNILIQFSALFLILALSMLIIKSLLIPKLSKK
;
A
#
# COMPACT_ATOMS: atom_id res chain seq x y z
N MET A 1 -23.77 3.48 -28.25
CA MET A 1 -23.60 2.02 -28.26
C MET A 1 -22.73 1.66 -27.07
N THR A 2 -23.26 0.94 -26.10
CA THR A 2 -22.50 0.46 -24.93
C THR A 2 -21.81 -0.83 -25.36
N ASN A 3 -20.49 -0.77 -25.57
CA ASN A 3 -19.71 -1.98 -25.82
C ASN A 3 -19.67 -2.79 -24.53
N ILE A 4 -20.32 -3.95 -24.53
CA ILE A 4 -20.23 -4.91 -23.43
C ILE A 4 -18.91 -5.65 -23.63
N VAL A 5 -17.93 -5.37 -22.77
CA VAL A 5 -16.67 -6.12 -22.73
C VAL A 5 -16.92 -7.36 -21.87
N CYS A 6 -17.00 -8.53 -22.50
CA CYS A 6 -17.10 -9.80 -21.78
C CYS A 6 -15.72 -10.18 -21.25
N ALA A 7 -15.53 -10.09 -19.93
CA ALA A 7 -14.38 -10.64 -19.23
C ALA A 7 -14.51 -12.17 -19.11
N SER A 8 -13.53 -12.92 -19.63
CA SER A 8 -13.43 -14.36 -19.43
C SER A 8 -12.11 -14.68 -18.76
N TRP A 9 -12.15 -14.80 -17.44
CA TRP A 9 -11.01 -15.24 -16.64
C TRP A 9 -11.03 -16.76 -16.53
N ILE A 10 -9.85 -17.38 -16.51
CA ILE A 10 -9.75 -18.77 -16.11
C ILE A 10 -10.27 -18.92 -14.67
N LYS A 11 -11.21 -19.86 -14.47
CA LYS A 11 -11.66 -20.19 -13.11
C LYS A 11 -10.59 -21.01 -12.41
N LEU A 12 -10.17 -20.56 -11.23
CA LEU A 12 -9.16 -21.22 -10.40
C LEU A 12 -9.85 -21.79 -9.16
N SER A 13 -9.48 -23.00 -8.76
CA SER A 13 -9.92 -23.52 -7.46
C SER A 13 -9.18 -22.81 -6.32
N PRO A 14 -9.69 -22.82 -5.08
CA PRO A 14 -8.94 -22.35 -3.91
C PRO A 14 -7.56 -23.00 -3.79
N LYS A 15 -7.48 -24.30 -4.09
CA LYS A 15 -6.20 -25.02 -4.12
C LYS A 15 -5.25 -24.44 -5.16
N ASP A 16 -5.71 -24.15 -6.38
CA ASP A 16 -4.88 -23.55 -7.43
C ASP A 16 -4.40 -22.15 -7.04
N LEU A 17 -5.28 -21.34 -6.41
CA LEU A 17 -4.92 -20.02 -5.90
C LEU A 17 -3.80 -20.12 -4.85
N ILE A 18 -3.95 -21.02 -3.88
CA ILE A 18 -2.95 -21.23 -2.81
C ILE A 18 -1.62 -21.72 -3.38
N GLU A 19 -1.66 -22.67 -4.31
CA GLU A 19 -0.46 -23.29 -4.90
C GLU A 19 0.32 -22.29 -5.74
N LYS A 20 -0.36 -21.55 -6.61
CA LYS A 20 0.26 -20.63 -7.57
C LYS A 20 0.67 -19.28 -7.00
N SER A 21 0.16 -18.90 -5.82
CA SER A 21 0.53 -17.63 -5.20
C SER A 21 1.92 -17.70 -4.58
N ASP A 22 2.77 -16.72 -4.82
CA ASP A 22 4.03 -16.57 -4.10
C ASP A 22 3.81 -15.95 -2.72
N ILE A 23 2.80 -15.05 -2.62
CA ILE A 23 2.44 -14.37 -1.39
C ILE A 23 0.93 -14.49 -1.16
N ILE A 24 0.55 -14.80 0.08
CA ILE A 24 -0.84 -14.75 0.53
C ILE A 24 -0.88 -13.87 1.76
N LEU A 25 -1.73 -12.84 1.76
CA LEU A 25 -1.80 -11.89 2.86
C LEU A 25 -3.22 -11.40 3.14
N VAL A 26 -3.46 -10.98 4.38
CA VAL A 26 -4.66 -10.27 4.81
C VAL A 26 -4.28 -8.81 5.03
N GLY A 27 -5.07 -7.88 4.50
CA GLY A 27 -4.79 -6.46 4.67
C GLY A 27 -5.94 -5.55 4.29
N GLU A 28 -5.69 -4.26 4.44
CA GLU A 28 -6.59 -3.16 4.09
C GLU A 28 -6.08 -2.42 2.85
N ILE A 29 -6.93 -2.30 1.83
CA ILE A 29 -6.66 -1.49 0.64
C ILE A 29 -6.79 -0.03 1.04
N ILE A 30 -5.67 0.69 0.99
CA ILE A 30 -5.61 2.13 1.29
C ILE A 30 -6.02 2.96 0.08
N GLY A 31 -5.64 2.52 -1.12
CA GLY A 31 -5.99 3.16 -2.38
C GLY A 31 -4.87 3.11 -3.43
N PRO A 32 -5.11 3.69 -4.61
CA PRO A 32 -4.11 3.75 -5.67
C PRO A 32 -2.97 4.71 -5.31
N VAL A 33 -1.73 4.34 -5.64
CA VAL A 33 -0.52 5.16 -5.45
C VAL A 33 0.11 5.62 -6.76
N GLY A 34 -0.34 5.07 -7.89
CA GLY A 34 0.13 5.45 -9.21
C GLY A 34 -0.43 4.55 -10.29
N GLU A 35 -0.24 4.99 -11.54
CA GLU A 35 -0.55 4.23 -12.73
C GLU A 35 0.69 4.16 -13.61
N GLU A 36 0.89 3.05 -14.30
CA GLU A 36 2.01 2.87 -15.23
C GLU A 36 1.56 2.11 -16.47
N ARG A 37 2.37 2.19 -17.53
CA ARG A 37 2.17 1.38 -18.73
C ARG A 37 2.97 0.09 -18.61
N TYR A 38 2.46 -1.00 -19.16
CA TYR A 38 3.27 -2.19 -19.34
C TYR A 38 4.37 -1.91 -20.38
N GLU A 39 5.62 -2.27 -20.06
CA GLU A 39 6.77 -2.02 -20.95
C GLU A 39 6.58 -2.70 -22.31
N ASP A 40 6.09 -3.94 -22.30
CA ASP A 40 5.85 -4.75 -23.50
C ASP A 40 4.55 -4.41 -24.24
N SER A 41 3.68 -3.57 -23.67
CA SER A 41 2.36 -3.25 -24.21
C SER A 41 1.93 -1.84 -23.80
N PRO A 42 2.47 -0.80 -24.45
CA PRO A 42 2.31 0.60 -24.03
C PRO A 42 0.89 1.15 -24.11
N GLU A 43 -0.01 0.46 -24.82
CA GLU A 43 -1.44 0.71 -24.84
C GLU A 43 -2.16 0.24 -23.57
N LEU A 44 -1.57 -0.72 -22.85
CA LEU A 44 -2.10 -1.28 -21.61
C LEU A 44 -1.58 -0.48 -20.41
N TRP A 45 -2.50 -0.24 -19.48
CA TRP A 45 -2.23 0.44 -18.23
C TRP A 45 -2.38 -0.51 -17.06
N ALA A 46 -1.67 -0.21 -15.98
CA ALA A 46 -1.82 -0.86 -14.70
C ALA A 46 -1.96 0.19 -13.60
N THR A 47 -2.63 -0.19 -12.52
CA THR A 47 -2.74 0.61 -11.30
C THR A 47 -1.99 -0.08 -10.18
N ASN A 48 -1.14 0.68 -9.50
CA ASN A 48 -0.45 0.25 -8.29
C ASN A 48 -1.27 0.68 -7.07
N TRP A 49 -1.59 -0.28 -6.20
CA TRP A 49 -2.42 -0.10 -5.01
C TRP A 49 -1.59 -0.31 -3.76
N ARG A 50 -1.73 0.60 -2.80
CA ARG A 50 -1.16 0.41 -1.46
C ARG A 50 -2.12 -0.40 -0.61
N VAL A 51 -1.60 -1.48 -0.04
CA VAL A 51 -2.28 -2.34 0.92
C VAL A 51 -1.51 -2.28 2.23
N LYS A 52 -2.18 -1.90 3.31
CA LYS A 52 -1.64 -2.05 4.67
C LYS A 52 -1.85 -3.50 5.09
N VAL A 53 -0.78 -4.20 5.43
CA VAL A 53 -0.85 -5.63 5.75
C VAL A 53 -1.14 -5.84 7.23
N ASP A 54 -2.05 -6.76 7.54
CA ASP A 54 -2.30 -7.23 8.90
C ASP A 54 -1.55 -8.54 9.16
N TYR A 55 -1.62 -9.48 8.21
CA TYR A 55 -1.02 -10.82 8.35
C TYR A 55 -0.53 -11.37 7.01
N TYR A 56 0.58 -12.10 7.06
CA TYR A 56 1.07 -12.95 5.98
C TYR A 56 0.74 -14.40 6.28
N LEU A 57 0.16 -15.09 5.30
CA LEU A 57 -0.20 -16.52 5.33
C LEU A 57 0.72 -17.36 4.43
N LYS A 58 1.47 -16.71 3.53
CA LYS A 58 2.49 -17.32 2.67
C LYS A 58 3.42 -16.22 2.14
N GLY A 59 4.69 -16.55 1.90
CA GLY A 59 5.68 -15.67 1.29
C GLY A 59 6.88 -15.39 2.19
N ASP A 60 7.91 -14.75 1.66
CA ASP A 60 9.18 -14.44 2.35
C ASP A 60 9.35 -12.94 2.68
N LYS A 61 8.35 -12.12 2.34
CA LYS A 61 8.30 -10.68 2.61
C LYS A 61 7.34 -10.39 3.76
N TYR A 62 7.72 -9.47 4.65
CA TYR A 62 6.94 -9.09 5.83
C TYR A 62 6.87 -7.57 6.01
N LEU A 63 6.45 -6.86 4.98
CA LEU A 63 6.35 -5.40 5.00
C LEU A 63 4.99 -4.97 5.58
N SER A 64 4.96 -3.90 6.36
CA SER A 64 3.70 -3.32 6.87
C SER A 64 2.84 -2.72 5.77
N GLU A 65 3.45 -2.33 4.65
CA GLU A 65 2.78 -1.90 3.44
C GLU A 65 3.25 -2.73 2.24
N PHE A 66 2.31 -3.05 1.37
CA PHE A 66 2.55 -3.88 0.20
C PHE A 66 1.94 -3.22 -1.03
N ILE A 67 2.68 -3.22 -2.15
CA ILE A 67 2.18 -2.70 -3.43
C ILE A 67 1.64 -3.86 -4.24
N VAL A 68 0.35 -3.76 -4.59
CA VAL A 68 -0.36 -4.72 -5.43
C VAL A 68 -0.66 -4.05 -6.75
N LYS A 69 -0.33 -4.70 -7.86
CA LYS A 69 -0.58 -4.19 -9.20
C LYS A 69 -1.78 -4.90 -9.81
N THR A 70 -2.67 -4.13 -10.45
CA THR A 70 -3.82 -4.67 -11.21
C THR A 70 -3.83 -4.10 -12.63
N PRO A 71 -4.29 -4.87 -13.63
CA PRO A 71 -4.51 -4.37 -14.98
C PRO A 71 -5.65 -3.33 -15.03
N GLY A 72 -5.49 -2.35 -15.92
CA GLY A 72 -6.35 -1.19 -16.06
C GLY A 72 -5.83 0.02 -15.28
N ALA A 73 -6.19 1.21 -15.75
CA ALA A 73 -5.96 2.47 -15.03
C ALA A 73 -7.25 2.89 -14.30
N ASP A 74 -7.11 3.32 -13.05
CA ASP A 74 -8.22 3.76 -12.21
C ASP A 74 -9.02 4.92 -12.86
N ASN A 75 -8.31 5.84 -13.52
CA ASN A 75 -8.89 7.02 -14.17
C ASN A 75 -9.26 6.84 -15.65
N LYS A 76 -9.19 5.62 -16.20
CA LYS A 76 -9.45 5.34 -17.63
C LYS A 76 -10.63 4.40 -17.84
N PRO A 77 -11.30 4.46 -19.01
CA PRO A 77 -12.26 3.44 -19.36
C PRO A 77 -11.59 2.07 -19.44
N ILE A 78 -12.37 1.02 -19.13
CA ILE A 78 -11.97 -0.38 -19.35
C ILE A 78 -11.51 -0.53 -20.81
N MET A 79 -10.23 -0.83 -20.99
CA MET A 79 -9.59 -1.03 -22.29
C MET A 79 -9.56 -2.51 -22.66
N THR A 80 -9.43 -3.39 -21.67
CA THR A 80 -9.38 -4.83 -21.89
C THR A 80 -10.39 -5.59 -21.05
N SER A 81 -10.69 -6.81 -21.47
CA SER A 81 -11.49 -7.78 -20.72
C SER A 81 -10.83 -8.21 -19.40
N THR A 82 -9.56 -7.86 -19.21
CA THR A 82 -8.80 -8.16 -18.00
C THR A 82 -8.69 -6.97 -17.05
N ASP A 83 -9.23 -5.80 -17.36
CA ASP A 83 -9.11 -4.66 -16.44
C ASP A 83 -10.05 -4.84 -15.23
N PHE A 84 -9.52 -4.60 -14.03
CA PHE A 84 -10.32 -4.55 -12.79
C PHE A 84 -9.65 -3.67 -11.74
N LYS A 85 -10.46 -3.18 -10.80
CA LYS A 85 -10.00 -2.36 -9.68
C LYS A 85 -9.96 -3.17 -8.40
N LEU A 86 -8.88 -3.04 -7.63
CA LEU A 86 -8.69 -3.80 -6.40
C LEU A 86 -9.74 -3.47 -5.33
N ASP A 87 -10.09 -2.19 -5.21
CA ASP A 87 -11.06 -1.65 -4.24
C ASP A 87 -12.52 -2.08 -4.49
N SER A 88 -12.81 -2.71 -5.63
CA SER A 88 -14.15 -3.22 -5.96
C SER A 88 -14.56 -4.43 -5.09
N TRP A 89 -13.67 -4.93 -4.24
CA TRP A 89 -13.93 -5.99 -3.25
C TRP A 89 -14.07 -5.47 -1.81
N GLY A 90 -14.16 -4.15 -1.62
CA GLY A 90 -14.19 -3.52 -0.30
C GLY A 90 -12.79 -3.26 0.24
N ASN A 91 -12.69 -2.85 1.51
CA ASN A 91 -11.43 -2.38 2.07
C ASN A 91 -10.56 -3.51 2.62
N THR A 92 -11.15 -4.49 3.32
CA THR A 92 -10.40 -5.58 3.95
C THR A 92 -10.47 -6.83 3.08
N VAL A 93 -9.30 -7.37 2.72
CA VAL A 93 -9.17 -8.44 1.73
C VAL A 93 -8.16 -9.51 2.13
N LEU A 94 -8.42 -10.74 1.71
CA LEU A 94 -7.43 -11.81 1.58
C LEU A 94 -6.95 -11.82 0.12
N LEU A 95 -5.65 -11.66 -0.07
CA LEU A 95 -5.00 -11.53 -1.37
C LEU A 95 -4.12 -12.72 -1.68
N PHE A 96 -4.30 -13.28 -2.87
CA PHE A 96 -3.51 -14.34 -3.48
C PHE A 96 -2.71 -13.74 -4.63
N LEU A 97 -1.41 -13.53 -4.39
CA LEU A 97 -0.54 -12.75 -5.26
C LEU A 97 0.56 -13.62 -5.85
N TYR A 98 0.78 -13.45 -7.15
CA TYR A 98 1.91 -14.04 -7.88
C TYR A 98 2.92 -12.94 -8.22
N GLN A 99 4.21 -13.28 -8.18
CA GLN A 99 5.27 -12.38 -8.57
C GLN A 99 5.48 -12.43 -10.07
N ARG A 100 5.27 -11.30 -10.73
CA ARG A 100 5.63 -11.08 -12.14
C ARG A 100 6.65 -9.96 -12.21
N ASP A 101 7.85 -10.30 -12.67
CA ASP A 101 9.01 -9.41 -12.70
C ASP A 101 9.29 -8.84 -11.30
N GLU A 102 9.20 -7.52 -11.13
CA GLU A 102 9.40 -6.83 -9.85
C GLU A 102 8.08 -6.52 -9.11
N SER A 103 6.95 -6.96 -9.64
CA SER A 103 5.61 -6.64 -9.13
C SER A 103 4.84 -7.85 -8.62
N TYR A 104 3.83 -7.60 -7.78
CA TYR A 104 2.91 -8.62 -7.30
C TYR A 104 1.50 -8.32 -7.78
N GLU A 105 0.90 -9.31 -8.43
CA GLU A 105 -0.39 -9.18 -9.10
C GLU A 105 -1.28 -10.37 -8.70
N PRO A 106 -2.60 -10.17 -8.50
CA PRO A 106 -3.54 -11.28 -8.49
C PRO A 106 -3.58 -11.92 -9.89
N LEU A 107 -3.42 -13.24 -9.98
CA LEU A 107 -3.44 -13.94 -11.27
C LEU A 107 -4.78 -13.74 -12.02
N THR A 108 -5.88 -13.65 -11.26
CA THR A 108 -7.20 -13.26 -11.72
C THR A 108 -7.91 -12.52 -10.58
N PRO A 109 -9.06 -11.87 -10.83
CA PRO A 109 -9.87 -11.27 -9.76
C PRO A 109 -10.33 -12.25 -8.67
N GLN A 110 -10.29 -13.57 -8.91
CA GLN A 110 -10.59 -14.58 -7.89
C GLN A 110 -9.50 -14.66 -6.81
N GLY A 111 -8.32 -14.08 -7.06
CA GLY A 111 -7.27 -13.93 -6.06
C GLY A 111 -7.54 -12.82 -5.03
N ILE A 112 -8.71 -12.18 -5.09
CA ILE A 112 -9.12 -11.16 -4.13
C ILE A 112 -10.39 -11.65 -3.46
N ILE A 113 -10.33 -11.90 -2.15
CA ILE A 113 -11.47 -12.37 -1.36
C ILE A 113 -11.82 -11.31 -0.33
N SER A 114 -13.06 -10.82 -0.39
CA SER A 114 -13.57 -9.86 0.58
C SER A 114 -13.67 -10.45 1.99
N LEU A 115 -13.20 -9.69 2.97
CA LEU A 115 -13.29 -10.01 4.39
C LEU A 115 -14.06 -8.92 5.14
N GLU A 116 -14.64 -9.31 6.27
CA GLU A 116 -15.12 -8.39 7.29
C GLU A 116 -14.29 -8.56 8.56
N ARG A 117 -13.75 -7.45 9.09
CA ARG A 117 -13.08 -7.44 10.39
C ARG A 117 -14.12 -7.40 11.51
N LYS A 118 -14.10 -8.41 12.37
CA LYS A 118 -14.88 -8.51 13.59
C LYS A 118 -14.19 -7.74 14.72
N LYS A 119 -14.96 -7.27 15.68
CA LYS A 119 -14.43 -6.71 16.94
C LYS A 119 -13.89 -7.85 17.81
N TYR A 120 -12.70 -8.34 17.48
CA TYR A 120 -11.98 -9.32 18.29
C TYR A 120 -10.95 -8.59 19.17
N ALA A 121 -11.15 -8.61 20.48
CA ALA A 121 -10.15 -8.18 21.44
C ALA A 121 -9.31 -9.41 21.79
N GLY A 122 -8.30 -9.68 20.95
CA GLY A 122 -7.35 -10.78 21.20
C GLY A 122 -6.74 -10.65 22.60
N LYS A 123 -6.44 -11.79 23.22
CA LYS A 123 -5.70 -11.79 24.49
C LYS A 123 -4.21 -11.64 24.17
N LEU A 124 -3.50 -10.84 24.96
CA LEU A 124 -2.06 -10.54 24.78
C LEU A 124 -1.16 -11.80 24.72
N ASP A 125 -1.64 -12.93 25.24
CA ASP A 125 -0.90 -14.21 25.30
C ASP A 125 -1.46 -15.29 24.36
N GLU A 126 -2.39 -14.97 23.46
CA GLU A 126 -2.93 -15.95 22.51
C GLU A 126 -1.92 -16.22 21.39
N SER A 127 -1.62 -17.50 21.15
CA SER A 127 -0.79 -17.96 20.04
C SER A 127 -1.40 -17.48 18.71
N LEU A 128 -0.55 -16.97 17.82
CA LEU A 128 -0.93 -16.46 16.50
C LEU A 128 -1.21 -17.64 15.57
N GLU A 129 -2.43 -18.17 15.65
CA GLU A 129 -2.88 -19.35 14.92
C GLU A 129 -4.02 -19.02 13.95
N GLY A 130 -4.25 -19.89 12.97
CA GLY A 130 -5.29 -19.71 11.94
C GLY A 130 -6.68 -19.48 12.50
N ASP A 131 -7.04 -20.19 13.56
CA ASP A 131 -8.33 -20.02 14.23
C ASP A 131 -8.49 -18.63 14.85
N SER A 132 -7.40 -18.02 15.35
CA SER A 132 -7.43 -16.64 15.84
C SER A 132 -7.72 -15.65 14.71
N LEU A 133 -7.16 -15.90 13.52
CA LEU A 133 -7.44 -15.09 12.32
C LEU A 133 -8.90 -15.23 11.88
N LEU A 134 -9.51 -16.41 11.97
CA LEU A 134 -10.95 -16.61 11.67
C LEU A 134 -11.91 -16.05 12.75
N LYS A 135 -11.41 -15.81 13.96
CA LYS A 135 -12.14 -15.04 14.99
C LYS A 135 -12.08 -13.54 14.70
N GLU A 136 -10.97 -13.04 14.18
CA GLU A 136 -10.80 -11.63 13.81
C GLU A 136 -11.46 -11.29 12.47
N PHE A 137 -11.44 -12.18 11.49
CA PHE A 137 -11.99 -11.95 10.16
C PHE A 137 -13.02 -13.00 9.76
N SER A 138 -14.00 -12.62 8.95
CA SER A 138 -14.88 -13.55 8.23
C SER A 138 -14.82 -13.32 6.73
N LEU A 139 -14.84 -14.41 5.96
CA LEU A 139 -15.00 -14.36 4.51
C LEU A 139 -16.44 -13.97 4.17
N THR A 140 -16.59 -12.85 3.46
CA THR A 140 -17.89 -12.27 3.08
C THR A 140 -18.08 -12.15 1.57
N ASP A 141 -17.12 -12.60 0.77
CA ASP A 141 -17.22 -12.57 -0.68
C ASP A 141 -18.42 -13.39 -1.18
N THR A 142 -19.34 -12.72 -1.90
CA THR A 142 -20.55 -13.36 -2.44
C THR A 142 -20.32 -14.06 -3.78
N LYS A 143 -19.12 -13.91 -4.36
CA LYS A 143 -18.73 -14.52 -5.65
C LYS A 143 -18.17 -15.92 -5.48
N ILE A 144 -17.82 -16.34 -4.26
CA ILE A 144 -17.38 -17.70 -3.95
C ILE A 144 -18.54 -18.57 -3.48
N SER A 145 -18.50 -19.85 -3.84
CA SER A 145 -19.45 -20.85 -3.34
C SER A 145 -19.15 -21.23 -1.88
N GLN A 146 -20.14 -21.81 -1.21
CA GLN A 146 -19.98 -22.30 0.16
C GLN A 146 -18.84 -23.31 0.30
N LYS A 147 -18.66 -24.19 -0.71
CA LYS A 147 -17.56 -25.15 -0.74
C LYS A 147 -16.19 -24.45 -0.86
N GLU A 148 -16.07 -23.47 -1.74
CA GLU A 148 -14.83 -22.68 -1.90
C GLU A 148 -14.50 -21.92 -0.61
N LYS A 149 -15.52 -21.36 0.06
CA LYS A 149 -15.39 -20.72 1.37
C LYS A 149 -14.84 -21.68 2.43
N GLU A 150 -15.42 -22.88 2.55
CA GLU A 150 -14.97 -23.91 3.49
C GLU A 150 -13.52 -24.35 3.20
N GLU A 151 -13.13 -24.49 1.93
CA GLU A 151 -11.75 -24.80 1.55
C GLU A 151 -10.76 -23.69 1.96
N LEU A 152 -11.14 -22.42 1.79
CA LEU A 152 -10.33 -21.27 2.21
C LEU A 152 -10.24 -21.14 3.73
N GLU A 153 -11.34 -21.32 4.45
CA GLU A 153 -11.35 -21.32 5.92
C GLU A 153 -10.50 -22.47 6.47
N ASN A 154 -10.58 -23.66 5.87
CA ASN A 154 -9.71 -24.79 6.21
C ASN A 154 -8.24 -24.51 5.91
N PHE A 155 -7.92 -23.83 4.82
CA PHE A 155 -6.55 -23.39 4.56
C PHE A 155 -6.05 -22.46 5.66
N ILE A 156 -6.85 -21.45 6.04
CA ILE A 156 -6.49 -20.48 7.08
C ILE A 156 -6.29 -21.17 8.43
N SER A 157 -7.26 -21.98 8.89
CA SER A 157 -7.22 -22.63 10.21
C SER A 157 -6.02 -23.56 10.36
N ASN A 158 -5.68 -24.31 9.31
CA ASN A 158 -4.55 -25.24 9.30
C ASN A 158 -3.21 -24.56 8.96
N ASN A 159 -3.20 -23.25 8.70
CA ASN A 159 -1.99 -22.54 8.34
C ASN A 159 -1.09 -22.33 9.58
N LYS A 160 0.08 -22.97 9.57
CA LYS A 160 1.11 -22.83 10.61
C LYS A 160 2.04 -21.64 10.39
N TYR A 161 1.90 -20.98 9.25
CA TYR A 161 2.73 -19.87 8.80
C TYR A 161 1.90 -18.60 8.78
N ILE A 162 1.60 -18.09 9.97
CA ILE A 162 0.99 -16.78 10.13
C ILE A 162 2.07 -15.87 10.71
N GLN A 163 2.34 -14.77 10.03
CA GLN A 163 3.34 -13.79 10.44
C GLN A 163 2.73 -12.41 10.40
N MET A 164 2.99 -11.62 11.44
CA MET A 164 2.69 -10.19 11.40
C MET A 164 3.75 -9.47 10.55
N PRO A 165 3.40 -8.38 9.86
CA PRO A 165 4.39 -7.55 9.21
C PRO A 165 5.41 -7.05 10.24
N LEU A 166 6.65 -6.91 9.80
CA LEU A 166 7.63 -6.15 10.55
C LEU A 166 7.22 -4.67 10.45
N GLU A 167 7.06 -4.02 11.60
CA GLU A 167 7.06 -2.56 11.66
C GLU A 167 8.48 -2.10 11.30
N ILE A 168 8.74 -1.99 10.00
CA ILE A 168 9.87 -1.21 9.54
C ILE A 168 9.44 0.22 9.82
N PHE A 169 9.98 0.82 10.89
CA PHE A 169 10.06 2.26 11.03
C PHE A 169 10.87 2.76 9.84
N GLN A 170 10.21 2.93 8.70
CA GLN A 170 10.74 3.70 7.61
C GLN A 170 10.73 5.12 8.13
N ASP A 171 11.88 5.54 8.64
CA ASP A 171 12.33 6.91 8.47
C ASP A 171 12.22 7.15 6.96
N VAL A 172 11.05 7.64 6.52
CA VAL A 172 10.78 7.95 5.14
C VAL A 172 11.77 9.06 4.81
N ASP A 173 12.89 8.62 4.23
CA ASP A 173 13.93 9.44 3.67
C ASP A 173 13.21 10.46 2.77
N SER A 174 13.09 11.66 3.31
CA SER A 174 12.36 12.82 2.78
C SER A 174 13.15 13.44 1.63
N ARG A 175 13.68 12.60 0.74
CA ARG A 175 14.52 12.98 -0.41
C ARG A 175 13.73 13.45 -1.63
N SER A 176 12.48 13.87 -1.44
CA SER A 176 11.76 14.72 -2.40
C SER A 176 11.32 16.08 -1.84
N ILE A 177 11.70 16.43 -0.60
CA ILE A 177 11.57 17.80 -0.05
C ILE A 177 12.92 18.28 0.50
N GLN A 178 13.99 18.15 -0.29
CA GLN A 178 15.31 18.69 0.04
C GLN A 178 15.85 19.65 -1.04
N VAL A 179 14.97 20.45 -1.67
CA VAL A 179 15.43 21.56 -2.54
C VAL A 179 15.02 22.95 -2.04
N ASN A 180 14.18 23.06 -0.99
CA ASN A 180 13.78 24.38 -0.47
C ASN A 180 14.24 24.70 0.96
N SER A 181 14.64 23.73 1.79
CA SER A 181 15.07 24.03 3.17
C SER A 181 16.45 24.70 3.25
N LEU A 182 17.38 24.36 2.35
CA LEU A 182 18.70 25.03 2.27
C LEU A 182 18.56 26.49 1.82
N ASN A 183 17.69 26.76 0.83
CA ASN A 183 17.43 28.12 0.36
C ASN A 183 16.73 28.99 1.42
N ILE A 184 15.82 28.41 2.21
CA ILE A 184 15.17 29.11 3.33
C ILE A 184 16.19 29.45 4.42
N LEU A 185 17.08 28.51 4.79
CA LEU A 185 18.11 28.76 5.81
C LEU A 185 19.15 29.81 5.36
N ILE A 186 19.50 29.81 4.06
CA ILE A 186 20.38 30.83 3.46
C ILE A 186 19.68 32.20 3.44
N GLN A 187 18.39 32.26 3.12
CA GLN A 187 17.65 33.54 3.15
C GLN A 187 17.50 34.10 4.57
N PHE A 188 17.24 33.25 5.58
CA PHE A 188 17.17 33.70 6.97
C PHE A 188 18.52 34.18 7.51
N SER A 189 19.63 33.51 7.17
CA SER A 189 20.96 33.95 7.60
C SER A 189 21.38 35.27 6.94
N ALA A 190 21.05 35.48 5.66
CA ALA A 190 21.30 36.75 4.97
C ALA A 190 20.50 37.91 5.58
N LEU A 191 19.21 37.70 5.92
CA LEU A 191 18.38 38.73 6.54
C LEU A 191 18.91 39.12 7.93
N PHE A 192 19.37 38.14 8.71
CA PHE A 192 19.96 38.37 10.03
C PHE A 192 21.26 39.19 9.94
N LEU A 193 22.10 38.91 8.95
CA LEU A 193 23.34 39.66 8.69
C LEU A 193 23.06 41.12 8.30
N ILE A 194 22.05 41.36 7.44
CA ILE A 194 21.64 42.71 7.05
C ILE A 194 21.13 43.51 8.25
N LEU A 195 20.33 42.89 9.13
CA LEU A 195 19.84 43.53 10.36
C LEU A 195 20.97 43.81 11.36
N ALA A 196 21.96 42.92 11.48
CA ALA A 196 23.12 43.14 12.34
C ALA A 196 24.00 44.31 11.84
N LEU A 197 24.20 44.42 10.52
CA LEU A 197 24.94 45.52 9.91
C LEU A 197 24.21 46.86 10.04
N SER A 198 22.88 46.90 9.86
CA SER A 198 22.12 48.14 10.03
C SER A 198 22.17 48.64 11.48
N MET A 199 22.12 47.74 12.47
CA MET A 199 22.29 48.08 13.89
C MET A 199 23.69 48.64 14.21
N LEU A 200 24.75 48.13 13.57
CA LEU A 200 26.11 48.65 13.71
C LEU A 200 26.26 50.06 13.13
N ILE A 201 25.65 50.34 11.98
CA ILE A 201 25.65 51.66 11.35
C ILE A 201 24.87 52.67 12.20
N ILE A 202 23.71 52.27 12.73
CA ILE A 202 22.93 53.13 13.64
C ILE A 202 23.72 53.45 14.91
N LYS A 203 24.44 52.48 15.48
CA LYS A 203 25.32 52.74 16.64
C LYS A 203 26.48 53.67 16.30
N SER A 204 27.10 53.57 15.12
CA SER A 204 28.22 54.45 14.76
C SER A 204 27.78 55.89 14.48
N LEU A 205 26.54 56.10 14.03
CA LEU A 205 25.94 57.42 13.83
C LEU A 205 25.42 58.06 15.12
N LEU A 206 25.00 57.26 16.11
CA LEU A 206 24.46 57.73 17.39
C LEU A 206 25.53 57.97 18.47
N ILE A 207 26.80 57.69 18.23
CA ILE A 207 27.87 58.13 19.15
C ILE A 207 28.10 59.63 18.88
N PRO A 208 27.66 60.53 19.78
CA PRO A 208 28.00 61.94 19.64
C PRO A 208 29.51 62.03 19.86
N LYS A 209 30.20 62.78 19.00
CA LYS A 209 31.60 63.19 19.24
C LYS A 209 31.66 63.96 20.56
N LEU A 210 31.83 63.24 21.66
CA LEU A 210 32.20 63.79 22.95
C LEU A 210 33.70 64.04 22.91
N SER A 211 34.01 65.33 22.77
CA SER A 211 35.15 66.00 23.36
C SER A 211 36.53 65.70 22.79
N LYS A 212 37.11 66.70 22.11
CA LYS A 212 38.40 67.26 22.54
C LYS A 212 38.30 68.77 22.61
N LYS A 213 38.28 69.27 23.85
CA LYS A 213 38.95 70.51 24.24
C LYS A 213 40.46 70.25 24.28
#